data_AF-A0A659UFA1-F1
#
_entry.id   AF-A0A659UFA1-F1
#
_cell.length_a   1.000
_cell.length_b   1.000
_cell.length_c   1.000
_cell.angle_alpha   90.00
_cell.angle_beta   90.00
_cell.angle_gamma   90.00
#
_symmetry.space_group_name_H-M   'P 1'
#
loop_
_entity.id
_entity.type
_entity.pdbx_description
1 polymer ?
#
loop_
_entity_poly.entity_id
_entity_poly.type
_entity_poly.pdbx_seq_one_letter_code
_entity_poly.pdbx_strand_id
1 'polypeptide(L)'
;VERIAHRIAVIYAGQIVEIGDAQSVLSQPRHSYTKKLISAVPAIDRRHEHFEIDTRQVPSLVRPQGFEPAPARWEQFGGDHMARVET
;
A
#
# COMPACT_ATOMS: atom_id res chain seq x y z
N VAL A 1 -12.33 -3.01 -9.32
CA VAL A 1 -12.09 -2.33 -8.02
C VAL A 1 -12.16 -0.82 -8.18
N GLU A 2 -11.52 -0.26 -9.21
CA GLU A 2 -11.59 1.17 -9.56
C GLU A 2 -13.02 1.73 -9.69
N ARG A 3 -13.99 0.89 -10.11
CA ARG A 3 -15.40 1.29 -10.25
C ARG A 3 -16.21 1.35 -8.94
N ILE A 4 -15.62 1.04 -7.77
CA ILE A 4 -16.33 0.97 -6.49
C ILE A 4 -15.86 2.03 -5.50
N ALA A 5 -14.57 2.36 -5.49
CA ALA A 5 -13.99 3.33 -4.57
C ALA A 5 -13.49 4.56 -5.33
N HIS A 6 -13.81 5.75 -4.81
CA HIS A 6 -13.27 7.02 -5.32
C HIS A 6 -11.85 7.30 -4.78
N ARG A 7 -11.53 6.78 -3.60
CA ARG A 7 -10.24 6.95 -2.92
C ARG A 7 -9.80 5.63 -2.30
N ILE A 8 -8.50 5.41 -2.27
CA ILE A 8 -7.88 4.22 -1.69
C ILE A 8 -6.85 4.67 -0.66
N ALA A 9 -6.87 4.02 0.51
CA ALA A 9 -5.79 4.07 1.48
C ALA A 9 -5.22 2.66 1.64
N VAL A 10 -3.90 2.52 1.55
CA VAL A 10 -3.17 1.27 1.71
C VAL A 10 -2.55 1.25 3.09
N ILE A 11 -2.78 0.18 3.85
CA ILE A 11 -2.27 0.01 5.22
C ILE A 11 -1.26 -1.13 5.24
N TYR A 12 -0.15 -0.91 5.94
CA TYR A 12 0.83 -1.92 6.28
C TYR A 12 1.26 -1.75 7.74
N ALA A 13 1.33 -2.86 8.48
CA ALA A 13 1.74 -2.87 9.89
C ALA A 13 0.96 -1.90 10.80
N GLY A 14 -0.34 -1.70 10.52
CA GLY A 14 -1.20 -0.78 11.27
C GLY A 14 -1.01 0.70 10.93
N GLN A 15 -0.30 1.02 9.85
CA GLN A 15 -0.08 2.39 9.42
C GLN A 15 -0.47 2.58 7.94
N ILE A 16 -1.09 3.71 7.61
CA ILE A 16 -1.31 4.08 6.20
C ILE A 16 0.06 4.31 5.57
N VAL A 17 0.31 3.72 4.42
CA VAL A 17 1.56 3.85 3.65
C VAL A 17 1.37 4.57 2.33
N GLU A 18 0.15 4.60 1.81
CA GLU A 18 -0.20 5.30 0.57
C GLU A 18 -1.68 5.66 0.56
N ILE A 19 -2.03 6.84 0.07
CA ILE A 19 -3.42 7.30 -0.03
C ILE A 19 -3.59 8.23 -1.25
N GLY A 20 -4.73 8.16 -1.91
CA GLY A 20 -5.07 9.05 -3.02
C GLY A 20 -6.36 8.65 -3.71
N ASP A 21 -6.68 9.31 -4.82
CA ASP A 21 -7.70 8.85 -5.73
C ASP A 21 -7.41 7.41 -6.22
N ALA A 22 -8.49 6.65 -6.47
CA ALA A 22 -8.36 5.24 -6.78
C ALA A 22 -7.57 4.98 -8.07
N GLN A 23 -7.71 5.85 -9.08
CA GLN A 23 -7.01 5.70 -10.35
C GLN A 23 -5.49 5.84 -10.14
N SER A 24 -5.04 6.87 -9.43
CA SER A 24 -3.62 7.13 -9.18
C SER A 24 -2.97 6.02 -8.36
N VAL A 25 -3.61 5.58 -7.27
CA VAL A 25 -3.06 4.51 -6.41
C VAL A 25 -2.99 3.16 -7.14
N LEU A 26 -3.98 2.84 -7.97
CA LEU A 26 -4.02 1.57 -8.71
C LEU A 26 -3.08 1.57 -9.93
N SER A 27 -3.00 2.69 -10.66
CA SER A 27 -2.24 2.75 -11.93
C SER A 27 -0.77 3.15 -11.75
N GLN A 28 -0.47 3.99 -10.74
CA GLN A 28 0.88 4.48 -10.47
C GLN A 28 1.25 4.34 -8.99
N PRO A 29 1.17 3.12 -8.41
CA PRO A 29 1.51 2.91 -7.01
C PRO A 29 2.94 3.34 -6.71
N ARG A 30 3.14 4.09 -5.63
CA ARG A 30 4.43 4.71 -5.27
C ARG A 30 5.16 3.91 -4.21
N HIS A 31 4.46 3.44 -3.18
CA HIS A 31 5.06 2.67 -2.09
C HIS A 31 5.35 1.22 -2.53
N SER A 32 6.49 0.62 -2.13
CA SER A 32 6.87 -0.73 -2.58
C SER A 32 5.84 -1.80 -2.19
N TYR A 33 5.26 -1.68 -0.98
CA TYR A 33 4.19 -2.57 -0.54
C TYR A 33 2.94 -2.48 -1.44
N THR A 34 2.51 -1.27 -1.80
CA THR A 34 1.39 -1.09 -2.74
C THR A 34 1.72 -1.71 -4.10
N LYS A 35 2.93 -1.49 -4.64
CA LYS A 35 3.37 -2.12 -5.90
C LYS A 35 3.27 -3.65 -5.85
N LYS A 36 3.70 -4.26 -4.73
CA LYS A 36 3.57 -5.72 -4.53
C LYS A 36 2.11 -6.16 -4.54
N LEU A 37 1.22 -5.47 -3.82
CA LEU A 37 -0.20 -5.78 -3.80
C LEU A 37 -0.84 -5.68 -5.19
N ILE A 38 -0.56 -4.61 -5.94
CA ILE A 38 -1.08 -4.42 -7.30
C ILE A 38 -0.55 -5.51 -8.24
N SER A 39 0.74 -5.88 -8.12
CA SER A 39 1.34 -6.93 -8.96
C SER A 39 0.74 -8.32 -8.72
N ALA A 40 0.16 -8.56 -7.54
CA ALA A 40 -0.48 -9.82 -7.20
C ALA A 40 -1.91 -9.95 -7.75
N VAL A 41 -2.46 -8.89 -8.35
CA VAL A 41 -3.77 -8.94 -9.00
C VAL A 41 -3.66 -9.78 -10.28
N PRO A 42 -4.37 -10.92 -10.38
CA PRO A 42 -4.25 -11.79 -11.54
C PRO A 42 -4.75 -11.09 -12.81
N ALA A 43 -3.92 -11.03 -13.84
CA ALA A 43 -4.38 -10.70 -15.18
C ALA A 43 -5.14 -11.89 -15.79
N ILE A 44 -6.10 -11.64 -16.69
CA ILE A 44 -6.94 -12.69 -17.31
C ILE A 44 -6.10 -13.80 -17.98
N ASP A 45 -4.90 -13.47 -18.47
CA ASP A 45 -3.94 -14.38 -19.10
C ASP A 45 -3.00 -15.11 -18.10
N ARG A 46 -2.96 -14.68 -16.84
CA ARG A 46 -2.07 -15.20 -15.78
C ARG A 46 -2.80 -15.97 -14.69
N ARG A 47 -3.93 -16.61 -15.02
CA ARG A 47 -4.71 -17.39 -14.03
C ARG A 47 -3.95 -18.57 -13.41
N HIS A 48 -2.76 -18.89 -13.90
CA HIS A 48 -1.96 -20.03 -13.48
C HIS A 48 -0.64 -19.62 -12.78
N GLU A 49 -0.37 -18.33 -12.59
CA GLU A 49 0.81 -17.88 -11.83
C GLU A 49 0.49 -17.83 -10.33
N HIS A 50 1.24 -18.60 -9.54
CA HIS A 50 1.16 -18.60 -8.08
C HIS A 50 1.90 -17.36 -7.56
N PHE A 51 1.17 -16.30 -7.20
CA PHE A 51 1.74 -15.11 -6.59
C PHE A 51 2.03 -15.37 -5.11
N GLU A 52 3.29 -15.64 -4.77
CA GLU A 52 3.71 -15.63 -3.36
C GLU A 52 3.87 -14.19 -2.88
N ILE A 53 2.83 -13.66 -2.23
CA ILE A 53 3.01 -12.53 -1.32
C ILE A 53 3.70 -13.09 -0.08
N ASP A 54 4.99 -12.77 0.12
CA ASP A 54 5.70 -13.18 1.33
C ASP A 54 5.13 -12.44 2.55
N THR A 55 4.11 -13.03 3.18
CA THR A 55 3.46 -12.51 4.38
C THR A 55 4.28 -12.74 5.65
N ARG A 56 5.41 -13.47 5.57
CA ARG A 56 6.31 -13.70 6.72
C ARG A 56 7.08 -12.45 7.14
N GLN A 57 7.05 -11.39 6.33
CA GLN A 57 7.64 -10.09 6.65
C GLN A 57 6.67 -9.14 7.36
N VAL A 58 5.48 -9.59 7.82
CA VAL A 58 4.61 -8.70 8.59
C VAL A 58 5.24 -8.45 9.96
N PRO A 59 5.65 -7.21 10.28
CA PRO A 59 6.27 -6.92 11.56
C PRO A 59 5.24 -7.10 12.69
N SER A 60 5.74 -7.41 13.89
CA SER A 60 4.88 -7.50 15.08
C SER A 60 4.04 -6.22 15.22
N LEU A 61 2.73 -6.43 15.35
CA LEU A 61 1.77 -5.36 15.60
C LEU A 61 1.67 -5.02 17.10
N VAL A 62 2.26 -5.85 17.97
CA VAL A 62 2.32 -5.58 19.41
C VAL A 62 3.32 -4.45 19.66
N ARG A 63 2.84 -3.37 20.26
CA ARG A 63 3.64 -2.21 20.64
C ARG A 63 3.77 -2.14 22.17
N PRO A 64 4.93 -1.71 22.71
CA PRO A 64 5.07 -1.51 24.14
C PRO A 64 4.13 -0.40 24.63
N GLN A 65 3.81 -0.42 25.92
CA GLN A 65 3.03 0.64 26.54
C GLN A 65 3.78 1.98 26.43
N GLY A 66 3.09 3.04 26.01
CA GLY A 66 3.70 4.36 25.76
C GLY A 66 4.40 4.50 24.41
N PHE A 67 4.25 3.52 23.50
CA PHE A 67 4.77 3.65 22.14
C PHE A 67 4.01 4.74 21.36
N GLU A 68 4.76 5.75 20.92
CA GLU A 68 4.29 6.71 19.93
C GLU A 68 4.99 6.45 18.58
N PRO A 69 4.23 6.33 17.48
CA PRO A 69 4.85 6.18 16.16
C PRO A 69 5.57 7.47 15.77
N ALA A 70 6.77 7.35 15.20
CA ALA A 70 7.45 8.49 14.61
C ALA A 70 6.55 9.18 13.56
N PRO A 71 6.59 10.52 13.46
CA PRO A 71 5.84 11.24 12.44
C PRO A 71 6.11 10.67 11.05
N ALA A 72 5.04 10.37 10.32
CA ALA A 72 5.16 9.86 8.96
C ALA A 72 5.70 10.97 8.04
N ARG A 73 6.79 10.68 7.34
CA ARG A 73 7.28 11.52 6.24
C ARG A 73 6.55 11.12 4.96
N TRP A 74 5.95 12.09 4.29
CA TRP A 74 5.13 11.88 3.09
C TRP A 74 5.75 12.58 1.89
N GLU A 75 5.66 11.92 0.74
CA GLU A 75 5.88 12.51 -0.59
C GLU A 75 4.54 12.61 -1.31
N GLN A 76 4.33 13.71 -2.05
CA GLN A 76 3.10 13.98 -2.80
C GLN A 76 3.35 13.82 -4.30
N PHE A 77 2.43 13.15 -4.98
CA PHE A 77 2.52 12.77 -6.39
C PHE A 77 1.31 13.29 -7.17
N GLY A 78 1.16 14.62 -7.23
CA GLY A 78 0.02 15.27 -7.86
C GLY A 78 -1.31 15.03 -7.12
N GLY A 79 -2.31 15.90 -7.35
CA GLY A 79 -3.64 15.78 -6.73
C GLY A 79 -3.58 15.55 -5.21
N ASP A 80 -4.35 14.57 -4.72
CA ASP A 80 -4.35 14.11 -3.33
C ASP A 80 -3.54 12.81 -3.11
N HIS A 81 -2.73 12.40 -4.09
CA HIS A 81 -1.94 11.17 -4.02
C HIS A 81 -0.66 11.39 -3.21
N MET A 82 -0.53 10.65 -2.10
CA MET A 82 0.59 10.73 -1.18
C MET A 82 1.08 9.33 -0.81
N ALA A 83 2.39 9.15 -0.69
CA ALA A 83 2.99 7.92 -0.18
C ALA A 83 4.01 8.23 0.92
N ARG A 84 4.10 7.35 1.92
CA ARG A 84 5.13 7.46 2.95
C ARG A 84 6.49 7.16 2.35
N VAL A 85 7.49 7.92 2.79
CA VAL A 85 8.88 7.67 2.41
C VAL A 85 9.34 6.38 3.06
N GLU A 86 9.85 5.49 2.21
CA GLU A 86 10.44 4.22 2.63
C GLU A 86 11.78 4.54 3.33
N THR A 87 11.94 4.06 4.56
CA THR A 87 13.13 4.29 5.40
C THR A 87 14.01 3.05 5.39
#